data_AF-A0A2D8HZ86-F1
#
_entry.id   AF-A0A2D8HZ86-F1
#
_cell.length_a   1.000
_cell.length_b   1.000
_cell.length_c   1.000
_cell.angle_alpha   90.00
_cell.angle_beta   90.00
_cell.angle_gamma   90.00
#
_symmetry.space_group_name_H-M   'P 1'
#
loop_
_entity.id
_entity.type
_entity.pdbx_description
1 polymer ?
#
loop_
_entity_poly.entity_id
_entity_poly.type
_entity_poly.pdbx_seq_one_letter_code
_entity_poly.pdbx_strand_id
1 'polypeptide(L)'
;MNRITLLSLLTLGAFFSNFGFAAEEVIKLQATGTFTKNEKGALIFTDDKNKKKYYAFNKGTKEKVGDLTDKKVKIIAKIKKKEGAKITLMTYIVSVKPVR
;
A
#
# COMPACT_ATOMS: atom_id res chain seq x y z
N MET A 1 -0.60 -35.50 -38.42
CA MET A 1 -0.15 -34.71 -37.26
C MET A 1 0.08 -35.68 -36.10
N ASN A 2 1.32 -35.84 -35.64
CA ASN A 2 1.70 -36.92 -34.73
C ASN A 2 1.13 -36.65 -33.32
N ARG A 3 0.48 -37.63 -32.68
CA ARG A 3 -0.27 -37.40 -31.41
C ARG A 3 0.59 -36.84 -30.27
N ILE A 4 1.90 -37.07 -30.34
CA ILE A 4 2.88 -36.62 -29.34
C ILE A 4 3.11 -35.10 -29.37
N THR A 5 3.04 -34.45 -30.54
CA THR A 5 3.23 -32.99 -30.63
C THR A 5 2.04 -32.19 -30.10
N LEU A 6 0.85 -32.79 -30.02
CA LEU A 6 -0.32 -32.12 -29.45
C LEU A 6 -0.28 -32.10 -27.91
N LEU A 7 0.24 -33.16 -27.28
CA LEU A 7 0.39 -33.23 -25.83
C LEU A 7 1.46 -32.25 -25.30
N SER A 8 2.56 -32.06 -26.03
CA SER A 8 3.63 -31.14 -25.61
C SER A 8 3.23 -29.66 -25.67
N LEU A 9 2.29 -29.28 -26.56
CA LEU A 9 1.76 -27.92 -26.59
C LEU A 9 0.79 -27.63 -25.43
N LEU A 10 0.02 -28.62 -24.99
CA LEU A 10 -0.90 -28.48 -23.86
C LEU A 10 -0.17 -28.34 -22.51
N THR A 11 0.98 -28.99 -22.35
CA THR A 11 1.78 -28.90 -21.12
C THR A 11 2.53 -27.58 -20.98
N LEU A 12 2.93 -26.93 -22.09
CA LEU A 12 3.54 -25.60 -22.05
C LEU A 12 2.53 -24.48 -21.69
N GLY A 13 1.25 -24.64 -22.06
CA GLY A 13 0.21 -23.67 -21.72
C GLY A 13 -0.11 -23.59 -20.22
N ALA A 14 0.08 -24.69 -19.48
CA ALA A 14 -0.19 -24.77 -18.05
C ALA A 14 0.92 -24.17 -17.16
N PHE A 15 2.11 -23.87 -17.71
CA PHE A 15 3.18 -23.23 -16.96
C PHE A 15 3.03 -21.69 -16.86
N PHE A 16 2.27 -21.06 -17.76
CA PHE A 16 2.10 -19.61 -17.75
C PHE A 16 0.86 -19.13 -16.98
N SER A 17 -0.06 -20.02 -16.60
CA SER A 17 -1.24 -19.67 -15.81
C SER A 17 -0.96 -19.38 -14.32
N ASN A 18 0.29 -19.59 -13.86
CA ASN A 18 0.71 -19.26 -12.49
C ASN A 18 1.35 -17.88 -12.34
N PHE A 19 1.43 -17.07 -13.40
CA PHE A 19 1.56 -15.61 -13.24
C PHE A 19 0.20 -15.02 -12.88
N GLY A 20 -0.32 -15.43 -11.72
CA GLY A 20 -1.29 -14.64 -11.01
C GLY A 20 -0.60 -13.33 -10.68
N PHE A 21 -0.82 -12.30 -11.50
CA PHE A 21 -0.67 -10.94 -11.05
C PHE A 21 -1.57 -10.83 -9.82
N ALA A 22 -0.97 -10.94 -8.64
CA ALA A 22 -1.66 -10.69 -7.38
C ALA A 22 -2.29 -9.32 -7.56
N ALA A 23 -3.61 -9.29 -7.75
CA ALA A 23 -4.36 -8.06 -7.90
C ALA A 23 -4.10 -7.29 -6.61
N GLU A 24 -3.19 -6.33 -6.70
CA GLU A 24 -2.48 -5.80 -5.56
C GLU A 24 -3.49 -5.00 -4.73
N GLU A 25 -4.04 -5.65 -3.70
CA GLU A 25 -5.32 -5.27 -3.10
C GLU A 25 -5.21 -3.92 -2.40
N VAL A 26 -6.00 -2.95 -2.87
CA VAL A 26 -6.07 -1.62 -2.27
C VAL A 26 -7.07 -1.65 -1.12
N ILE A 27 -6.55 -1.70 0.11
CA ILE A 27 -7.34 -1.82 1.34
C ILE A 27 -7.65 -0.42 1.89
N LYS A 28 -8.86 -0.24 2.44
CA LYS A 28 -9.22 0.98 3.18
C LYS A 28 -8.70 0.90 4.62
N LEU A 29 -7.91 1.90 5.02
CA LEU A 29 -7.44 2.10 6.39
C LEU A 29 -8.26 3.21 7.05
N GLN A 30 -8.81 2.93 8.23
CA GLN A 30 -9.38 3.94 9.12
C GLN A 30 -8.71 3.81 10.48
N ALA A 31 -7.91 4.80 10.86
CA ALA A 31 -7.05 4.71 12.03
C ALA A 31 -6.82 6.09 12.66
N THR A 32 -6.38 6.09 13.91
CA THR A 32 -5.89 7.28 14.62
C THR A 32 -4.39 7.10 14.84
N GLY A 33 -3.62 8.17 14.69
CA GLY A 33 -2.18 8.10 14.83
C GLY A 33 -1.51 9.43 14.53
N THR A 34 -0.22 9.40 14.27
CA THR A 34 0.59 10.60 14.01
C THR A 34 1.38 10.43 12.71
N PHE A 35 1.46 11.51 11.93
CA PHE A 35 2.36 11.60 10.80
C PHE A 35 3.69 12.22 11.23
N THR A 36 4.79 11.55 10.91
CA THR A 36 6.15 12.08 11.12
C THR A 36 6.90 12.09 9.81
N LYS A 37 7.83 13.04 9.65
CA LYS A 37 8.73 13.09 8.50
C LYS A 37 10.04 12.38 8.88
N ASN A 38 10.50 11.46 8.04
CA ASN A 38 11.83 10.86 8.25
C ASN A 38 12.94 11.75 7.65
N GLU A 39 14.19 11.40 7.90
CA GLU A 39 15.39 12.09 7.41
C GLU A 39 15.41 12.22 5.86
N LYS A 40 14.81 11.28 5.15
CA LYS A 40 14.70 11.27 3.68
C LYS A 40 13.50 12.07 3.16
N GLY A 41 12.78 12.77 4.04
CA GLY A 41 11.62 13.58 3.70
C GLY A 41 10.36 12.80 3.32
N ALA A 42 10.31 11.50 3.62
CA ALA A 42 9.11 10.67 3.48
C ALA A 42 8.19 10.84 4.69
N LEU A 43 6.89 10.87 4.44
CA LEU A 43 5.88 11.02 5.48
C LEU A 43 5.43 9.63 5.94
N ILE A 44 5.45 9.38 7.24
CA ILE A 44 5.16 8.08 7.85
C ILE A 44 4.00 8.26 8.82
N PHE A 45 2.88 7.58 8.56
CA PHE A 45 1.79 7.46 9.52
C PHE A 45 2.06 6.29 10.46
N THR A 46 2.02 6.53 11.76
CA THR A 46 2.11 5.47 12.78
C THR A 46 0.75 5.32 13.46
N ASP A 47 0.13 4.15 13.33
CA ASP A 47 -1.15 3.81 13.96
C ASP A 47 -0.98 3.64 15.47
N ASP A 48 -1.80 4.32 16.27
CA ASP A 48 -1.73 4.28 17.72
C ASP A 48 -2.02 2.88 18.28
N LYS A 49 -2.93 2.13 17.66
CA LYS A 49 -3.47 0.86 18.18
C LYS A 49 -2.44 -0.26 18.15
N ASN A 50 -1.67 -0.32 17.07
CA ASN A 50 -0.78 -1.46 16.78
C ASN A 50 0.64 -1.04 16.42
N LYS A 51 0.94 0.27 16.41
CA LYS A 51 2.23 0.86 16.04
C LYS A 51 2.69 0.52 14.61
N LYS A 52 1.79 0.06 13.74
CA LYS A 52 2.10 -0.19 12.33
C LYS A 52 2.38 1.13 11.63
N LYS A 53 3.39 1.08 10.76
CA LYS A 53 3.86 2.22 9.96
C LYS A 53 3.37 2.10 8.53
N TYR A 54 2.83 3.20 8.02
CA TYR A 54 2.33 3.33 6.66
C TYR A 54 3.05 4.49 5.98
N TYR A 55 3.66 4.21 4.83
CA TYR A 55 4.57 5.15 4.18
C TYR A 55 3.84 5.90 3.05
N ALA A 56 3.83 7.22 3.11
CA ALA A 56 3.24 8.09 2.11
C ALA A 56 4.33 8.85 1.33
N PHE A 57 4.41 8.60 0.03
CA PHE A 57 5.41 9.20 -0.86
C PHE A 57 4.82 10.21 -1.85
N ASN A 58 3.50 10.22 -2.03
CA ASN A 58 2.83 11.03 -3.03
C ASN A 58 2.72 12.51 -2.59
N LYS A 59 2.94 13.43 -3.54
CA LYS A 59 2.91 14.88 -3.33
C LYS A 59 1.60 15.36 -2.68
N GLY A 60 0.45 14.88 -3.19
CA GLY A 60 -0.86 15.26 -2.66
C GLY A 60 -1.11 14.87 -1.20
N THR A 61 -0.46 13.81 -0.70
CA THR A 61 -0.52 13.49 0.73
C THR A 61 0.29 14.48 1.56
N LYS A 62 1.48 14.87 1.07
CA LYS A 62 2.31 15.87 1.76
C LYS A 62 1.59 17.21 1.89
N GLU A 63 0.89 17.65 0.85
CA GLU A 63 0.08 18.88 0.86
C GLU A 63 -1.09 18.79 1.86
N LYS A 64 -1.85 17.67 1.88
CA LYS A 64 -2.98 17.49 2.81
C LYS A 64 -2.58 17.39 4.28
N VAL A 65 -1.38 16.89 4.57
CA VAL A 65 -0.94 16.56 5.93
C VAL A 65 0.11 17.54 6.47
N GLY A 66 0.70 18.40 5.63
CA GLY A 66 1.82 19.28 6.00
C GLY A 66 1.64 19.96 7.37
N ASP A 67 0.54 20.69 7.55
CA ASP A 67 0.23 21.45 8.78
C ASP A 67 -0.22 20.58 9.97
N LEU A 68 -0.42 19.28 9.72
CA LEU A 68 -0.85 18.27 10.67
C LEU A 68 0.27 17.28 11.02
N THR A 69 1.48 17.50 10.50
CA THR A 69 2.67 16.74 10.90
C THR A 69 2.90 16.91 12.40
N ASP A 70 3.31 15.84 13.06
CA ASP A 70 3.52 15.75 14.51
C ASP A 70 2.27 15.97 15.38
N LYS A 71 1.11 16.19 14.76
CA LYS A 71 -0.19 16.24 15.43
C LYS A 71 -0.88 14.90 15.37
N LYS A 72 -1.65 14.61 16.41
CA LYS A 72 -2.51 13.45 16.46
C LYS A 72 -3.69 13.64 15.50
N VAL A 73 -3.92 12.68 14.62
CA VAL A 73 -4.96 12.76 13.58
C VAL A 73 -5.75 11.46 13.46
N LYS A 74 -7.00 11.58 13.05
CA LYS A 74 -7.83 10.49 12.56
C LYS A 74 -7.85 10.52 11.03
N ILE A 75 -7.54 9.38 10.41
CA ILE A 75 -7.45 9.26 8.95
C ILE A 75 -8.43 8.25 8.39
N ILE A 76 -8.80 8.49 7.13
CA ILE A 76 -9.33 7.49 6.21
C ILE A 76 -8.40 7.52 5.00
N ALA A 77 -7.77 6.39 4.69
CA ALA A 77 -6.80 6.28 3.61
C ALA A 77 -6.98 4.99 2.81
N LYS A 78 -6.44 4.97 1.60
CA LYS A 78 -6.22 3.76 0.82
C LYS A 78 -4.76 3.35 1.01
N ILE A 79 -4.57 2.08 1.36
CA ILE A 79 -3.26 1.48 1.55
C ILE A 79 -3.07 0.32 0.61
N LYS A 80 -1.81 0.03 0.31
CA LYS A 80 -1.41 -1.05 -0.58
C LYS A 80 -0.18 -1.71 0.00
N LYS A 81 -0.23 -3.02 0.20
CA LYS A 81 0.96 -3.79 0.56
C LYS A 81 1.74 -4.03 -0.72
N LYS A 82 3.00 -3.60 -0.74
CA LYS A 82 3.85 -3.85 -1.91
C LYS A 82 4.37 -5.28 -1.84
N GLU A 83 4.12 -6.05 -2.89
CA GLU A 83 4.58 -7.44 -2.98
C GLU A 83 6.11 -7.51 -2.89
N GLY A 84 6.61 -8.48 -2.12
CA GLY A 84 8.05 -8.61 -1.83
C GLY A 84 8.66 -7.57 -0.87
N ALA A 85 7.91 -6.54 -0.46
CA ALA A 85 8.41 -5.51 0.47
C ALA A 85 7.76 -5.62 1.86
N LYS A 86 8.55 -5.36 2.91
CA LYS A 86 8.06 -5.31 4.31
C LYS A 86 7.27 -4.03 4.65
N ILE A 87 6.99 -3.17 3.66
CA ILE A 87 6.35 -1.88 3.86
C ILE A 87 4.91 -1.89 3.34
N THR A 88 4.06 -1.12 4.02
CA THR A 88 2.71 -0.81 3.52
C THR A 88 2.69 0.63 3.03
N LEU A 89 2.31 0.82 1.78
CA LEU A 89 2.22 2.12 1.14
C LEU A 89 0.85 2.73 1.41
N MET A 90 0.83 4.01 1.76
CA MET A 90 -0.38 4.82 1.77
C MET A 90 -0.48 5.53 0.42
N THR A 91 -1.44 5.11 -0.39
CA THR A 91 -1.56 5.55 -1.78
C THR A 91 -2.41 6.82 -1.89
N TYR A 92 -3.42 6.96 -1.03
CA TYR A 92 -4.30 8.11 -1.03
C TYR A 92 -4.92 8.39 0.33
N ILE A 93 -4.92 9.65 0.77
CA ILE A 93 -5.68 10.08 1.96
C ILE A 93 -7.02 10.63 1.50
N VAL A 94 -8.08 9.94 1.91
CA VAL A 94 -9.47 10.35 1.68
C VAL A 94 -9.84 11.48 2.64
N SER A 95 -9.52 11.32 3.93
CA SER A 95 -9.81 12.30 4.97
C SER A 95 -8.71 12.28 6.02
N VAL A 96 -8.39 13.46 6.55
CA VAL A 96 -7.54 13.65 7.73
C VAL A 96 -8.18 14.71 8.62
N LYS A 97 -8.27 14.45 9.92
CA LYS A 97 -8.81 15.40 10.91
C LYS A 97 -7.92 15.39 12.16
N PRO A 98 -7.52 16.54 12.71
CA PRO A 98 -6.83 16.59 13.99
C PRO A 98 -7.74 16.03 15.10
N VAL A 99 -7.13 15.31 16.03
CA VAL A 99 -7.77 14.93 17.29
C VAL A 99 -7.51 16.07 18.27
N ARG A 100 -8.59 16.67 18.79
CA ARG A 100 -8.52 17.69 19.85
C ARG A 100 -8.24 17.02 21.19
#